data_AF-A0A544QVE2-F1
#
_entry.id   AF-A0A544QVE2-F1
#
_cell.length_a   1.000
_cell.length_b   1.000
_cell.length_c   1.000
_cell.angle_alpha   90.00
_cell.angle_beta   90.00
_cell.angle_gamma   90.00
#
_symmetry.space_group_name_H-M   'P 1'
#
loop_
_entity.id
_entity.type
_entity.pdbx_description
1 polymer ?
#
loop_
_entity_poly.entity_id
_entity_poly.type
_entity_poly.pdbx_seq_one_letter_code
_entity_poly.pdbx_strand_id
1 'polypeptide(L)'
;MKKRIDVLLVEEGYFESRERAKKAIMAGLVFVDNQRCDKPGTEIKDGASIEVKGNPIPYVSRGGLKLEKAMKKFDLSLENAVCMDIGASTGGFTDCMLQNGAKKVFSIDVGYGQLAWKLRSDDRVVCMERTNIRNVKPEDLGEEPDFASIDVSFISLKLVLPVAKNLLKNGGNIVALIKPQFEAGREKVGKKGVVRELSTHIEVIEMISDFALENGFAIRNLDFSPIKGPEGNIEYLIHLNTSNEGFEIDREAYSEEIRKIVEESHKMSV
;
A
#
# COMPACT_ATOMS: atom_id res chain seq x y z
N MET A 1 4.57 18.87 6.66
CA MET A 1 4.92 20.07 5.86
C MET A 1 3.62 20.64 5.29
N LYS A 2 3.61 21.88 4.75
CA LYS A 2 2.47 22.38 3.97
C LYS A 2 2.87 22.40 2.50
N LYS A 3 2.03 21.87 1.62
CA LYS A 3 2.23 21.84 0.17
C LYS A 3 1.03 22.42 -0.54
N ARG A 4 1.24 23.02 -1.71
CA ARG A 4 0.13 23.51 -2.54
C ARG A 4 -0.72 22.36 -3.04
N ILE A 5 -2.05 22.50 -2.98
CA ILE A 5 -2.98 21.47 -3.44
C ILE A 5 -2.75 21.08 -4.91
N ASP A 6 -2.39 22.01 -5.79
CA ASP A 6 -2.14 21.70 -7.20
C ASP A 6 -0.88 20.85 -7.44
N VAL A 7 0.08 20.91 -6.52
CA VAL A 7 1.26 20.05 -6.51
C VAL A 7 0.90 18.72 -5.86
N LEU A 8 0.25 18.77 -4.70
CA LEU A 8 -0.13 17.59 -3.93
C LEU A 8 -1.03 16.66 -4.74
N LEU A 9 -1.99 17.19 -5.49
CA LEU A 9 -2.85 16.41 -6.38
C LEU A 9 -2.10 15.66 -7.48
N VAL A 10 -0.94 16.14 -7.91
CA VAL A 10 -0.12 15.49 -8.94
C VAL A 10 0.87 14.51 -8.31
N GLU A 11 1.44 14.87 -7.16
CA GLU A 11 2.32 13.99 -6.39
C GLU A 11 1.56 12.75 -5.88
N GLU A 12 0.35 12.95 -5.37
CA GLU A 12 -0.60 11.89 -5.04
C GLU A 12 -1.22 11.27 -6.31
N GLY A 13 -1.07 11.95 -7.46
CA GLY A 13 -1.45 11.53 -8.82
C GLY A 13 -2.95 11.35 -9.07
N TYR A 14 -3.78 12.16 -8.41
CA TYR A 14 -5.15 12.44 -8.86
C TYR A 14 -5.18 13.00 -10.29
N PHE A 15 -4.10 13.68 -10.73
CA PHE A 15 -3.97 14.19 -12.09
C PHE A 15 -2.56 14.00 -12.63
N GLU A 16 -2.45 13.72 -13.93
CA GLU A 16 -1.17 13.55 -14.66
C GLU A 16 -0.30 14.82 -14.72
N SER A 17 -0.88 16.00 -14.47
CA SER A 17 -0.15 17.25 -14.53
C SER A 17 -0.75 18.34 -13.65
N ARG A 18 0.09 19.30 -13.25
CA ARG A 18 -0.35 20.47 -12.46
C ARG A 18 -1.43 21.27 -13.19
N GLU A 19 -1.36 21.31 -14.52
CA GLU A 19 -2.35 21.98 -15.36
C GLU A 19 -3.73 21.36 -15.21
N ARG A 20 -3.82 20.02 -15.25
CA ARG A 20 -5.07 19.28 -15.05
C ARG A 20 -5.59 19.42 -13.61
N ALA A 21 -4.70 19.34 -12.62
CA ALA A 21 -5.05 19.55 -11.22
C ALA A 21 -5.66 20.95 -10.99
N LYS A 22 -5.03 22.01 -11.51
CA LYS A 22 -5.56 23.38 -11.44
C LYS A 22 -6.95 23.49 -12.04
N LYS A 23 -7.17 22.91 -13.23
CA LYS A 23 -8.48 22.93 -13.90
C LYS A 23 -9.56 22.26 -13.06
N ALA A 24 -9.28 21.12 -12.45
CA ALA A 24 -10.24 20.43 -11.60
C ALA A 24 -10.57 21.20 -10.31
N ILE A 25 -9.57 21.82 -9.69
CA ILE A 25 -9.77 22.71 -8.53
C ILE A 25 -10.69 23.88 -8.91
N MET A 26 -10.37 24.56 -10.02
CA MET A 26 -11.16 25.68 -10.52
C MET A 26 -12.58 25.26 -10.92
N ALA A 27 -12.74 24.05 -11.44
CA ALA A 27 -14.05 23.45 -11.74
C ALA A 27 -14.85 23.05 -10.48
N GLY A 28 -14.27 23.19 -9.28
CA GLY A 28 -14.94 22.85 -8.03
C GLY A 28 -15.05 21.36 -7.77
N LEU A 29 -14.21 20.56 -8.41
CA LEU A 29 -14.20 19.11 -8.27
C LEU A 29 -13.36 18.68 -7.07
N VAL A 30 -12.44 19.49 -6.56
CA VAL A 30 -11.53 19.09 -5.48
C VAL A 30 -12.05 19.54 -4.12
N PHE A 31 -12.06 18.62 -3.17
CA PHE A 31 -12.42 18.82 -1.78
C PHE A 31 -11.24 18.41 -0.90
N VAL A 32 -10.99 19.17 0.16
CA VAL A 32 -9.98 18.88 1.18
C VAL A 32 -10.66 18.93 2.53
N ASP A 33 -10.55 17.86 3.33
CA ASP A 33 -11.22 17.72 4.63
C ASP A 33 -12.72 18.06 4.56
N ASN A 34 -13.40 17.52 3.53
CA ASN A 34 -14.81 17.77 3.18
C ASN A 34 -15.16 19.22 2.81
N GLN A 35 -14.20 20.11 2.63
CA GLN A 35 -14.42 21.48 2.15
C GLN A 35 -13.96 21.63 0.70
N ARG A 36 -14.79 22.27 -0.13
CA ARG A 36 -14.43 22.53 -1.53
C ARG A 36 -13.19 23.44 -1.58
N CYS A 37 -12.15 22.98 -2.25
CA CYS A 37 -10.98 23.79 -2.55
C CYS A 37 -11.17 24.47 -3.90
N ASP A 38 -11.09 25.80 -3.93
CA ASP A 38 -11.31 26.64 -5.11
C ASP A 38 -10.03 27.29 -5.64
N LYS A 39 -8.97 27.33 -4.82
CA LYS A 39 -7.68 27.97 -5.13
C LYS A 39 -6.58 26.93 -5.31
N PRO A 40 -5.96 26.82 -6.49
CA PRO A 40 -4.87 25.86 -6.72
C PRO A 40 -3.62 26.10 -5.88
N GLY A 41 -3.41 27.34 -5.42
CA GLY A 41 -2.30 27.71 -4.56
C GLY A 41 -2.54 27.47 -3.07
N THR A 42 -3.69 26.92 -2.66
CA THR A 42 -3.98 26.67 -1.24
C THR A 42 -2.97 25.71 -0.65
N GLU A 43 -2.35 26.12 0.45
CA GLU A 43 -1.42 25.28 1.20
C GLU A 43 -2.17 24.30 2.11
N ILE A 44 -1.99 23.01 1.83
CA ILE A 44 -2.60 21.90 2.53
C ILE A 44 -1.54 21.22 3.39
N LYS A 45 -1.93 20.81 4.60
CA LYS A 45 -1.05 20.02 5.47
C LYS A 45 -0.84 18.63 4.85
N ASP A 46 0.37 18.09 4.98
CA ASP A 46 0.61 16.67 4.67
C ASP A 46 -0.39 15.79 5.45
N GLY A 47 -1.04 14.85 4.75
CA GLY A 47 -2.02 13.93 5.33
C GLY A 47 -3.47 14.42 5.33
N ALA A 48 -3.79 15.60 4.77
CA ALA A 48 -5.18 16.01 4.61
C ALA A 48 -5.95 15.06 3.68
N SER A 49 -7.23 14.84 3.97
CA SER A 49 -8.08 13.99 3.13
C SER A 49 -8.48 14.76 1.88
N ILE A 50 -8.13 14.26 0.70
CA ILE A 50 -8.43 14.90 -0.59
C ILE A 50 -9.42 14.03 -1.34
N GLU A 51 -10.53 14.62 -1.78
CA GLU A 51 -11.52 13.98 -2.65
C GLU A 51 -11.63 14.77 -3.95
N VAL A 52 -11.75 14.08 -5.08
CA VAL A 52 -11.99 14.70 -6.38
C VAL A 52 -13.33 14.20 -6.93
N LYS A 53 -14.36 15.03 -6.98
CA LYS A 53 -15.65 14.69 -7.59
C LYS A 53 -15.49 14.34 -9.07
N GLY A 54 -16.14 13.26 -9.48
CA GLY A 54 -15.93 12.65 -10.80
C GLY A 54 -14.64 11.83 -10.89
N ASN A 55 -14.00 11.52 -9.76
CA ASN A 55 -12.82 10.65 -9.74
C ASN A 55 -13.15 9.29 -10.36
N PRO A 56 -12.30 8.78 -11.26
CA PRO A 56 -12.33 7.38 -11.65
C PRO A 56 -11.83 6.43 -10.55
N ILE A 57 -11.35 6.95 -9.42
CA ILE A 57 -10.79 6.17 -8.31
C ILE A 57 -11.91 5.83 -7.32
N PRO A 58 -12.28 4.55 -7.14
CA PRO A 58 -13.43 4.15 -6.32
C PRO A 58 -13.17 4.17 -4.80
N TYR A 59 -11.97 4.56 -4.38
CA TYR A 59 -11.51 4.54 -2.99
C TYR A 59 -11.16 5.94 -2.48
N VAL A 60 -11.13 6.14 -1.16
CA VAL A 60 -10.73 7.42 -0.51
C VAL A 60 -9.32 7.89 -0.86
N SER A 61 -8.46 7.00 -1.40
CA SER A 61 -7.17 7.37 -1.98
C SER A 61 -6.72 6.37 -3.04
N ARG A 62 -5.77 6.77 -3.89
CA ARG A 62 -5.21 5.90 -4.95
C ARG A 62 -4.49 4.67 -4.43
N GLY A 63 -4.09 4.66 -3.15
CA GLY A 63 -3.55 3.47 -2.51
C GLY A 63 -4.46 2.25 -2.73
N GLY A 64 -5.78 2.44 -2.67
CA GLY A 64 -6.74 1.36 -2.89
C GLY A 64 -6.60 0.65 -4.25
N LEU A 65 -6.13 1.33 -5.31
CA LEU A 65 -5.87 0.71 -6.61
C LEU A 65 -4.78 -0.37 -6.55
N LYS A 66 -3.81 -0.23 -5.64
CA LYS A 66 -2.74 -1.20 -5.46
C LYS A 66 -3.29 -2.52 -4.93
N LEU A 67 -4.09 -2.44 -3.86
CA LEU A 67 -4.73 -3.61 -3.27
C LEU A 67 -5.79 -4.20 -4.21
N GLU A 68 -6.56 -3.36 -4.90
CA GLU A 68 -7.51 -3.80 -5.91
C GLU A 68 -6.85 -4.66 -7.00
N LYS A 69 -5.68 -4.24 -7.52
CA LYS A 69 -4.93 -5.05 -8.49
C LYS A 69 -4.54 -6.39 -7.87
N ALA A 70 -4.00 -6.39 -6.65
CA ALA A 70 -3.62 -7.63 -5.97
C ALA A 70 -4.81 -8.58 -5.80
N MET A 71 -5.96 -8.07 -5.33
CA MET A 71 -7.16 -8.86 -5.14
C MET A 71 -7.65 -9.51 -6.44
N LYS A 72 -7.69 -8.73 -7.53
CA LYS A 72 -8.10 -9.22 -8.85
C LYS A 72 -7.10 -10.20 -9.46
N LYS A 73 -5.80 -9.92 -9.34
CA LYS A 73 -4.74 -10.70 -9.97
C LYS A 73 -4.47 -12.01 -9.23
N PHE A 74 -4.57 -11.99 -7.90
CA PHE A 74 -4.25 -13.12 -7.03
C PHE A 74 -5.50 -13.90 -6.60
N ASP A 75 -6.67 -13.55 -7.14
CA ASP A 75 -7.97 -14.19 -6.86
C ASP A 75 -8.28 -14.26 -5.35
N LEU A 76 -8.08 -13.13 -4.66
CA LEU A 76 -8.34 -13.03 -3.22
C LEU A 76 -9.77 -12.59 -2.95
N SER A 77 -10.44 -13.32 -2.06
CA SER A 77 -11.73 -12.92 -1.49
C SER A 77 -11.56 -12.50 -0.04
N LEU A 78 -12.19 -11.37 0.32
CA LEU A 78 -12.24 -10.85 1.69
C LEU A 78 -13.66 -10.92 2.27
N GLU A 79 -14.54 -11.70 1.64
CA GLU A 79 -15.93 -11.85 2.06
C GLU A 79 -16.00 -12.38 3.50
N ASN A 80 -16.59 -11.58 4.39
CA ASN A 80 -16.69 -11.83 5.83
C ASN A 80 -15.35 -11.97 6.58
N ALA A 81 -14.22 -11.57 5.97
CA ALA A 81 -12.91 -11.66 6.57
C ALA A 81 -12.68 -10.57 7.63
N VAL A 82 -11.90 -10.90 8.66
CA VAL A 82 -11.29 -9.92 9.56
C VAL A 82 -9.95 -9.54 8.96
N CYS A 83 -9.74 -8.25 8.74
CA CYS A 83 -8.55 -7.75 8.05
C CYS A 83 -7.73 -6.78 8.91
N MET A 84 -6.47 -6.62 8.55
CA MET A 84 -5.58 -5.63 9.12
C MET A 84 -4.93 -4.80 8.01
N ASP A 85 -4.98 -3.48 8.13
CA ASP A 85 -4.31 -2.54 7.23
C ASP A 85 -3.09 -1.94 7.94
N ILE A 86 -1.89 -2.40 7.61
CA ILE A 86 -0.63 -1.93 8.19
C ILE A 86 -0.07 -0.78 7.34
N GLY A 87 -0.11 0.42 7.89
CA GLY A 87 0.20 1.66 7.17
C GLY A 87 -1.03 2.29 6.53
N ALA A 88 -2.15 2.30 7.25
CA ALA A 88 -3.46 2.67 6.70
C ALA A 88 -3.50 4.08 6.07
N SER A 89 -2.70 5.04 6.57
CA SER A 89 -2.60 6.41 6.08
C SER A 89 -3.99 7.06 5.92
N THR A 90 -4.35 7.48 4.71
CA THR A 90 -5.67 8.04 4.39
C THR A 90 -6.79 6.98 4.34
N GLY A 91 -6.45 5.70 4.26
CA GLY A 91 -7.36 4.56 4.33
C GLY A 91 -7.73 3.94 2.99
N GLY A 92 -6.94 4.13 1.93
CA GLY A 92 -7.25 3.59 0.60
C GLY A 92 -7.36 2.06 0.57
N PHE A 93 -6.49 1.37 1.31
CA PHE A 93 -6.52 -0.10 1.43
C PHE A 93 -7.68 -0.55 2.32
N THR A 94 -7.86 0.09 3.47
CA THR A 94 -9.04 -0.09 4.33
C THR A 94 -10.36 0.00 3.53
N ASP A 95 -10.55 1.05 2.72
CA ASP A 95 -11.75 1.23 1.89
C ASP A 95 -11.87 0.11 0.84
N CYS A 96 -10.76 -0.29 0.21
CA CYS A 96 -10.74 -1.42 -0.71
C CYS A 96 -11.19 -2.72 -0.04
N MET A 97 -10.70 -3.02 1.16
CA MET A 97 -11.11 -4.23 1.90
C MET A 97 -12.60 -4.19 2.27
N LEU A 98 -13.09 -3.07 2.79
CA LEU A 98 -14.50 -2.91 3.16
C LEU A 98 -15.46 -3.04 1.96
N GLN A 99 -15.07 -2.50 0.80
CA GLN A 99 -15.85 -2.60 -0.43
C GLN A 99 -15.86 -4.02 -1.01
N ASN A 100 -14.86 -4.85 -0.66
CA ASN A 100 -14.77 -6.25 -1.08
C ASN A 100 -15.19 -7.24 0.03
N GLY A 101 -16.08 -6.82 0.92
CA GLY A 101 -16.78 -7.74 1.83
C GLY A 101 -16.10 -7.96 3.20
N ALA A 102 -15.01 -7.23 3.51
CA ALA A 102 -14.40 -7.34 4.84
C ALA A 102 -15.42 -7.01 5.94
N LYS A 103 -15.53 -7.92 6.91
CA LYS A 103 -16.41 -7.77 8.08
C LYS A 103 -15.87 -6.73 9.04
N LYS A 104 -14.55 -6.66 9.18
CA LYS A 104 -13.84 -5.77 10.11
C LYS A 104 -12.45 -5.47 9.60
N VAL A 105 -11.97 -4.24 9.80
CA VAL A 105 -10.60 -3.83 9.43
C VAL A 105 -9.93 -3.12 10.60
N PHE A 106 -8.79 -3.63 11.06
CA PHE A 106 -7.89 -2.92 11.97
C PHE A 106 -6.97 -2.01 11.16
N SER A 107 -7.23 -0.70 11.17
CA SER A 107 -6.47 0.29 10.41
C SER A 107 -5.34 0.86 11.28
N ILE A 108 -4.13 0.35 11.12
CA ILE A 108 -2.98 0.64 11.96
C ILE A 108 -2.06 1.64 11.27
N ASP A 109 -1.78 2.76 11.93
CA ASP A 109 -0.83 3.75 11.43
C ASP A 109 -0.05 4.45 12.55
N VAL A 110 1.19 4.84 12.27
CA VAL A 110 2.04 5.62 13.17
C VAL A 110 1.67 7.11 13.19
N GLY A 111 1.03 7.60 12.13
CA GLY A 111 0.52 8.95 12.01
C GLY A 111 -0.74 9.19 12.84
N TYR A 112 -1.25 10.42 12.76
CA TYR A 112 -2.42 10.85 13.52
C TYR A 112 -3.32 11.74 12.66
N GLY A 113 -4.62 11.50 12.71
CA GLY A 113 -5.63 12.27 12.00
C GLY A 113 -5.56 12.13 10.48
N GLN A 114 -5.04 11.02 9.96
CA GLN A 114 -4.88 10.81 8.51
C GLN A 114 -6.06 10.03 7.92
N LEU A 115 -6.62 9.09 8.68
CA LEU A 115 -7.69 8.23 8.19
C LEU A 115 -8.93 9.05 7.84
N ALA A 116 -9.44 8.87 6.62
CA ALA A 116 -10.59 9.61 6.10
C ALA A 116 -11.81 9.49 7.02
N TRP A 117 -12.56 10.58 7.17
CA TRP A 117 -13.69 10.66 8.11
C TRP A 117 -14.75 9.57 7.90
N LYS A 118 -15.06 9.25 6.64
CA LYS A 118 -15.99 8.17 6.26
C LYS A 118 -15.57 6.83 6.87
N LEU A 119 -14.27 6.50 6.81
CA LEU A 119 -13.74 5.25 7.34
C LEU A 119 -13.63 5.28 8.86
N ARG A 120 -13.23 6.42 9.43
CA ARG A 120 -13.19 6.59 10.89
C ARG A 120 -14.56 6.42 11.55
N SER A 121 -15.63 6.70 10.80
CA SER A 121 -17.02 6.60 11.27
C SER A 121 -17.71 5.30 10.84
N ASP A 122 -17.01 4.39 10.15
CA ASP A 122 -17.57 3.09 9.76
C ASP A 122 -17.41 2.11 10.93
N ASP A 123 -18.52 1.51 11.39
CA ASP A 123 -18.54 0.60 12.54
C ASP A 123 -17.68 -0.66 12.36
N ARG A 124 -17.28 -0.97 11.11
CA ARG A 124 -16.40 -2.11 10.79
C ARG A 124 -14.92 -1.74 10.95
N VAL A 125 -14.57 -0.47 11.14
CA VAL A 125 -13.18 -0.01 11.20
C VAL A 125 -12.74 0.21 12.64
N VAL A 126 -11.64 -0.42 13.02
CA VAL A 126 -10.93 -0.14 14.27
C VAL A 126 -9.73 0.73 13.94
N CYS A 127 -9.83 2.03 14.24
CA CYS A 127 -8.78 3.01 13.97
C CYS A 127 -7.70 2.96 15.06
N MET A 128 -6.50 2.50 14.69
CA MET A 128 -5.34 2.38 15.57
C MET A 128 -4.23 3.34 15.10
N GLU A 129 -4.46 4.64 15.27
CA GLU A 129 -3.48 5.69 14.99
C GLU A 129 -2.41 5.81 16.09
N ARG A 130 -1.30 6.50 15.80
CA ARG A 130 -0.12 6.61 16.68
C ARG A 130 0.41 5.25 17.16
N THR A 131 0.16 4.20 16.38
CA THR A 131 0.46 2.82 16.74
C THR A 131 1.52 2.30 15.78
N ASN A 132 2.68 1.96 16.33
CA ASN A 132 3.70 1.27 15.56
C ASN A 132 3.37 -0.22 15.56
N ILE A 133 3.14 -0.80 14.37
CA ILE A 133 2.80 -2.22 14.21
C ILE A 133 3.76 -3.14 14.95
N ARG A 134 5.05 -2.78 15.06
CA ARG A 134 6.07 -3.57 15.76
C ARG A 134 5.81 -3.78 17.25
N ASN A 135 4.96 -2.95 17.84
CA ASN A 135 4.61 -3.01 19.25
C ASN A 135 3.22 -3.63 19.49
N VAL A 136 2.46 -3.90 18.43
CA VAL A 136 1.11 -4.48 18.52
C VAL A 136 1.23 -5.95 18.85
N LYS A 137 0.38 -6.41 19.76
CA LYS A 137 0.28 -7.80 20.20
C LYS A 137 -1.10 -8.37 19.88
N PRO A 138 -1.26 -9.70 19.83
CA PRO A 138 -2.56 -10.33 19.56
C PRO A 138 -3.67 -9.84 20.52
N GLU A 139 -3.32 -9.55 21.77
CA GLU A 139 -4.27 -9.07 22.78
C GLU A 139 -4.81 -7.66 22.47
N ASP A 140 -4.05 -6.83 21.74
CA ASP A 140 -4.48 -5.48 21.35
C ASP A 140 -5.58 -5.53 20.27
N LEU A 141 -5.63 -6.62 19.48
CA LEU A 141 -6.65 -6.82 18.44
C LEU A 141 -7.90 -7.48 19.00
N GLY A 142 -7.73 -8.41 19.95
CA GLY A 142 -8.83 -9.19 20.56
C GLY A 142 -9.50 -10.20 19.64
N GLU A 143 -9.09 -10.27 18.37
CA GLU A 143 -9.57 -11.18 17.33
C GLU A 143 -8.46 -11.33 16.29
N GLU A 144 -8.17 -12.58 15.88
CA GLU A 144 -7.12 -12.86 14.91
C GLU A 144 -7.61 -12.54 13.49
N PRO A 145 -6.91 -11.69 12.72
CA PRO A 145 -7.28 -11.42 11.34
C PRO A 145 -6.96 -12.60 10.40
N ASP A 146 -7.75 -12.73 9.34
CA ASP A 146 -7.59 -13.68 8.24
C ASP A 146 -6.64 -13.15 7.16
N PHE A 147 -6.57 -11.82 7.03
CA PHE A 147 -5.85 -11.11 5.98
C PHE A 147 -5.13 -9.87 6.52
N ALA A 148 -3.92 -9.60 6.01
CA ALA A 148 -3.26 -8.31 6.21
C ALA A 148 -2.80 -7.67 4.90
N SER A 149 -2.94 -6.36 4.81
CA SER A 149 -2.21 -5.56 3.85
C SER A 149 -1.08 -4.79 4.50
N ILE A 150 0.04 -4.62 3.78
CA ILE A 150 1.20 -3.87 4.25
C ILE A 150 1.62 -2.83 3.21
N ASP A 151 1.37 -1.54 3.47
CA ASP A 151 1.82 -0.40 2.66
C ASP A 151 2.56 0.64 3.53
N VAL A 152 3.69 0.23 4.11
CA VAL A 152 4.50 1.08 5.00
C VAL A 152 5.60 1.83 4.25
N SER A 153 6.08 2.93 4.83
CA SER A 153 7.20 3.72 4.29
C SER A 153 8.30 3.89 5.34
N PHE A 154 9.54 4.10 4.89
CA PHE A 154 10.72 4.30 5.76
C PHE A 154 11.07 3.12 6.67
N ILE A 155 10.55 1.93 6.38
CA ILE A 155 10.84 0.70 7.11
C ILE A 155 10.88 -0.48 6.14
N SER A 156 11.76 -1.43 6.40
CA SER A 156 11.84 -2.69 5.65
C SER A 156 10.73 -3.66 6.07
N LEU A 157 10.19 -4.40 5.11
CA LEU A 157 9.28 -5.53 5.34
C LEU A 157 9.89 -6.59 6.26
N LYS A 158 11.22 -6.72 6.31
CA LYS A 158 11.92 -7.65 7.22
C LYS A 158 11.60 -7.41 8.69
N LEU A 159 11.23 -6.18 9.05
CA LEU A 159 10.85 -5.81 10.43
C LEU A 159 9.34 -5.91 10.68
N VAL A 160 8.53 -5.96 9.62
CA VAL A 160 7.07 -5.91 9.72
C VAL A 160 6.44 -7.28 9.53
N LEU A 161 6.94 -8.08 8.56
CA LEU A 161 6.42 -9.40 8.25
C LEU A 161 6.38 -10.35 9.46
N PRO A 162 7.44 -10.49 10.29
CA PRO A 162 7.39 -11.39 11.44
C PRO A 162 6.29 -11.02 12.43
N VAL A 163 6.08 -9.71 12.64
CA VAL A 163 5.04 -9.21 13.54
C VAL A 163 3.66 -9.43 12.95
N ALA A 164 3.46 -9.12 11.66
CA ALA A 164 2.20 -9.37 10.96
C ALA A 164 1.82 -10.86 10.99
N LYS A 165 2.78 -11.77 10.80
CA LYS A 165 2.55 -13.22 10.91
C LYS A 165 2.12 -13.65 12.30
N ASN A 166 2.69 -13.06 13.36
CA ASN A 166 2.30 -13.36 14.73
C ASN A 166 0.89 -12.86 15.10
N LEU A 167 0.39 -11.84 14.38
CA LEU A 167 -0.95 -11.29 14.61
C LEU A 167 -2.03 -12.02 13.79
N LEU A 168 -1.66 -12.65 12.69
CA LEU A 168 -2.57 -13.35 11.78
C LEU A 168 -2.82 -14.79 12.20
N LYS A 169 -3.97 -15.32 11.78
CA LYS A 169 -4.24 -16.76 11.83
C LYS A 169 -3.18 -17.55 11.06
N ASN A 170 -2.92 -18.78 11.51
CA ASN A 170 -2.15 -19.73 10.72
C ASN A 170 -2.90 -20.03 9.40
N GLY A 171 -2.18 -19.93 8.28
CA GLY A 171 -2.78 -20.02 6.95
C GLY A 171 -3.46 -18.73 6.45
N GLY A 172 -3.37 -17.63 7.21
CA GLY A 172 -3.82 -16.31 6.77
C GLY A 172 -2.97 -15.76 5.62
N ASN A 173 -3.53 -14.78 4.89
CA ASN A 173 -2.90 -14.22 3.70
C ASN A 173 -2.39 -12.79 3.94
N ILE A 174 -1.30 -12.43 3.29
CA ILE A 174 -0.71 -11.09 3.32
C ILE A 174 -0.52 -10.59 1.90
N VAL A 175 -0.93 -9.37 1.61
CA VAL A 175 -0.46 -8.61 0.45
C VAL A 175 0.44 -7.49 0.94
N ALA A 176 1.72 -7.55 0.59
CA ALA A 176 2.70 -6.55 0.99
C ALA A 176 3.27 -5.78 -0.22
N LEU A 177 3.50 -4.48 -0.02
CA LEU A 177 4.18 -3.64 -0.99
C LEU A 177 5.69 -3.71 -0.76
N ILE A 178 6.40 -4.29 -1.72
CA ILE A 178 7.85 -4.21 -1.80
C ILE A 178 8.21 -2.86 -2.44
N LYS A 179 8.91 -2.02 -1.67
CA LYS A 179 9.31 -0.67 -2.07
C LYS A 179 10.83 -0.61 -2.16
N PRO A 180 11.43 -0.75 -3.35
CA PRO A 180 12.89 -0.79 -3.51
C PRO A 180 13.64 0.34 -2.81
N GLN A 181 13.07 1.55 -2.78
CA GLN A 181 13.66 2.71 -2.10
C GLN A 181 13.80 2.59 -0.57
N PHE A 182 13.09 1.65 0.06
CA PHE A 182 13.17 1.38 1.51
C PHE A 182 13.85 0.05 1.85
N GLU A 183 14.08 -0.81 0.84
CA GLU A 183 14.70 -2.12 1.01
C GLU A 183 16.15 -2.16 0.50
N ALA A 184 16.46 -1.39 -0.54
CA ALA A 184 17.80 -1.33 -1.11
C ALA A 184 18.79 -0.63 -0.18
N GLY A 185 20.07 -1.03 -0.27
CA GLY A 185 21.17 -0.35 0.40
C GLY A 185 21.24 1.13 -0.01
N ARG A 186 21.72 1.99 0.91
CA ARG A 186 21.78 3.45 0.72
C ARG A 186 22.53 3.86 -0.55
N GLU A 187 23.51 3.07 -0.95
CA GLU A 187 24.35 3.26 -2.14
C GLU A 187 23.60 3.04 -3.47
N LYS A 188 22.49 2.28 -3.45
CA LYS A 188 21.67 1.97 -4.63
C LYS A 188 20.47 2.90 -4.80
N VAL A 189 20.24 3.77 -3.81
CA VAL A 189 19.16 4.77 -3.83
C VAL A 189 19.68 6.05 -4.47
N GLY A 190 19.17 6.36 -5.66
CA GLY A 190 19.61 7.52 -6.45
C GLY A 190 19.11 8.86 -5.92
N LYS A 191 19.38 9.93 -6.69
CA LYS A 191 18.88 11.28 -6.39
C LYS A 191 17.37 11.28 -6.17
N LYS A 192 16.92 12.03 -5.17
CA LYS A 192 15.52 12.13 -4.71
C LYS A 192 14.92 10.81 -4.17
N GLY A 193 15.73 9.83 -3.80
CA GLY A 193 15.21 8.59 -3.22
C GLY A 193 14.60 7.65 -4.27
N VAL A 194 15.07 7.71 -5.52
CA VAL A 194 14.52 6.90 -6.62
C VAL A 194 15.48 5.77 -6.99
N VAL A 195 14.96 4.54 -7.03
CA VAL A 195 15.70 3.36 -7.52
C VAL A 195 15.37 3.15 -9.00
N ARG A 196 16.38 3.26 -9.87
CA ARG A 196 16.20 3.21 -11.34
C ARG A 196 16.72 1.94 -12.01
N GLU A 197 17.74 1.33 -11.43
CA GLU A 197 18.43 0.20 -12.04
C GLU A 197 17.59 -1.07 -11.92
N LEU A 198 17.22 -1.71 -13.04
CA LEU A 198 16.44 -2.96 -13.04
C LEU A 198 17.05 -4.01 -12.10
N SER A 199 18.37 -4.15 -12.11
CA SER A 199 19.09 -5.11 -11.27
C SER A 199 18.84 -4.91 -9.77
N THR A 200 18.68 -3.66 -9.32
CA THR A 200 18.38 -3.35 -7.91
C THR A 200 16.96 -3.76 -7.55
N HIS A 201 16.00 -3.62 -8.48
CA HIS A 201 14.63 -4.08 -8.26
C HIS A 201 14.57 -5.60 -8.13
N ILE A 202 15.26 -6.32 -9.02
CA ILE A 202 15.37 -7.79 -8.97
C ILE A 202 15.97 -8.24 -7.63
N GLU A 203 17.11 -7.67 -7.26
CA GLU A 203 17.81 -8.01 -6.01
C GLU A 203 16.93 -7.78 -4.77
N VAL A 204 16.20 -6.66 -4.73
CA VAL A 204 15.29 -6.38 -3.61
C VAL A 204 14.17 -7.42 -3.53
N ILE A 205 13.56 -7.79 -4.65
CA ILE A 205 12.48 -8.77 -4.66
C ILE A 205 13.00 -10.15 -4.24
N GLU A 206 14.14 -10.58 -4.75
CA GLU A 206 14.80 -11.84 -4.36
C GLU A 206 15.10 -11.82 -2.85
N MET A 207 15.69 -10.73 -2.35
CA MET A 207 16.03 -10.57 -0.92
C MET A 207 14.81 -10.65 0.01
N ILE A 208 13.68 -10.03 -0.37
CA ILE A 208 12.45 -10.09 0.43
C ILE A 208 11.80 -11.47 0.32
N SER A 209 11.85 -12.08 -0.86
CA SER A 209 11.34 -13.43 -1.10
C SER A 209 12.07 -14.46 -0.25
N ASP A 210 13.41 -14.44 -0.27
CA ASP A 210 14.24 -15.34 0.54
C ASP A 210 13.95 -15.17 2.03
N PHE A 211 13.90 -13.92 2.49
CA PHE A 211 13.54 -13.63 3.88
C PHE A 211 12.17 -14.19 4.24
N ALA A 212 11.16 -14.03 3.38
CA ALA A 212 9.82 -14.56 3.64
C ALA A 212 9.84 -16.10 3.75
N LEU A 213 10.53 -16.79 2.85
CA LEU A 213 10.66 -18.25 2.88
C LEU A 213 11.37 -18.73 4.15
N GLU A 214 12.47 -18.10 4.52
CA GLU A 214 13.23 -18.39 5.75
C GLU A 214 12.41 -18.16 7.03
N ASN A 215 11.45 -17.24 6.99
CA ASN A 215 10.53 -16.94 8.10
C ASN A 215 9.20 -17.71 8.02
N GLY A 216 9.16 -18.76 7.20
CA GLY A 216 8.07 -19.72 7.13
C GLY A 216 6.83 -19.21 6.41
N PHE A 217 6.96 -18.27 5.47
CA PHE A 217 5.88 -17.88 4.58
C PHE A 217 5.93 -18.70 3.29
N ALA A 218 4.78 -19.00 2.70
CA ALA A 218 4.70 -19.43 1.31
C ALA A 218 4.50 -18.21 0.41
N ILE A 219 5.27 -18.11 -0.67
CA ILE A 219 5.05 -17.09 -1.70
C ILE A 219 4.03 -17.63 -2.69
N ARG A 220 2.87 -16.98 -2.76
CA ARG A 220 1.76 -17.41 -3.62
C ARG A 220 1.80 -16.71 -4.98
N ASN A 221 2.06 -15.40 -4.99
CA ASN A 221 2.12 -14.60 -6.21
C ASN A 221 3.02 -13.38 -6.06
N LEU A 222 3.46 -12.86 -7.20
CA LEU A 222 4.19 -11.61 -7.34
C LEU A 222 3.63 -10.82 -8.53
N ASP A 223 3.54 -9.49 -8.42
CA ASP A 223 3.23 -8.58 -9.52
C ASP A 223 3.81 -7.18 -9.19
N PHE A 224 3.69 -6.20 -10.08
CA PHE A 224 4.01 -4.79 -9.83
C PHE A 224 2.76 -3.99 -9.46
N SER A 225 2.90 -2.90 -8.70
CA SER A 225 1.82 -1.96 -8.40
C SER A 225 1.32 -1.26 -9.70
N PRO A 226 -0.01 -1.06 -9.88
CA PRO A 226 -0.55 -0.39 -11.08
C PRO A 226 -0.22 1.11 -11.13
N ILE A 227 0.26 1.67 -10.02
CA ILE A 227 0.65 3.07 -9.89
C ILE A 227 2.06 3.14 -9.31
N LYS A 228 2.81 4.18 -9.69
CA LYS A 228 4.11 4.47 -9.09
C LYS A 228 3.94 5.14 -7.73
N GLY A 229 4.85 4.84 -6.81
CA GLY A 229 4.96 5.50 -5.52
C GLY A 229 5.55 6.91 -5.63
N PRO A 230 5.83 7.54 -4.48
CA PRO A 230 6.43 8.87 -4.42
C PRO A 230 7.71 8.99 -5.27
N GLU A 231 7.90 10.15 -5.90
CA GLU A 231 9.02 10.46 -6.79
C GLU A 231 9.14 9.53 -8.02
N GLY A 232 8.10 8.73 -8.30
CA GLY A 232 8.04 7.84 -9.46
C GLY A 232 8.69 6.47 -9.23
N ASN A 233 8.89 6.05 -7.98
CA ASN A 233 9.38 4.71 -7.68
C ASN A 233 8.38 3.63 -8.14
N ILE A 234 8.89 2.60 -8.80
CA ILE A 234 8.11 1.39 -9.07
C ILE A 234 8.06 0.58 -7.78
N GLU A 235 6.88 0.06 -7.45
CA GLU A 235 6.62 -0.76 -6.27
C GLU A 235 6.06 -2.12 -6.71
N TYR A 236 6.25 -3.16 -5.91
CA TYR A 236 5.80 -4.52 -6.22
C TYR A 236 4.84 -5.06 -5.18
N LEU A 237 3.97 -5.96 -5.59
CA LEU A 237 2.97 -6.64 -4.78
C LEU A 237 3.43 -8.08 -4.58
N ILE A 238 3.65 -8.49 -3.33
CA ILE A 238 3.90 -9.89 -3.00
C ILE A 238 2.73 -10.43 -2.18
N HIS A 239 2.21 -11.58 -2.59
CA HIS A 239 1.18 -12.32 -1.88
C HIS A 239 1.84 -13.48 -1.12
N LEU A 240 1.71 -13.45 0.20
CA LEU A 240 2.26 -14.44 1.12
C LEU A 240 1.15 -15.16 1.86
N ASN A 241 1.37 -16.44 2.17
CA ASN A 241 0.59 -17.16 3.16
C ASN A 241 1.44 -17.39 4.41
N THR A 242 0.86 -17.27 5.61
CA THR A 242 1.60 -17.40 6.88
C THR A 242 2.10 -18.80 7.18
N SER A 243 1.62 -19.82 6.44
CA SER A 243 2.12 -21.19 6.48
C SER A 243 2.83 -21.55 5.16
N ASN A 244 4.00 -22.18 5.30
CA ASN A 244 4.73 -22.82 4.20
C ASN A 244 4.72 -24.35 4.28
N GLU A 245 3.80 -24.93 5.06
CA GLU A 245 3.67 -26.39 5.14
C GLU A 245 3.34 -26.98 3.77
N GLY A 246 4.18 -27.91 3.30
CA GLY A 246 4.06 -28.51 1.97
C GLY A 246 4.29 -27.55 0.79
N PHE A 247 4.80 -26.34 1.04
CA PHE A 247 5.13 -25.40 -0.02
C PHE A 247 6.55 -25.65 -0.54
N GLU A 248 6.65 -25.92 -1.83
CA GLU A 248 7.92 -25.99 -2.57
C GLU A 248 7.95 -24.86 -3.60
N ILE A 249 9.11 -24.24 -3.77
CA ILE A 249 9.33 -23.20 -4.76
C ILE A 249 10.40 -23.65 -5.75
N ASP A 250 10.05 -23.63 -7.03
CA ASP A 250 11.04 -23.73 -8.09
C ASP A 250 11.80 -22.40 -8.18
N ARG A 251 13.03 -22.41 -7.67
CA ARG A 251 13.89 -21.22 -7.58
C ARG A 251 14.24 -20.66 -8.94
N GLU A 252 14.43 -21.51 -9.95
CA GLU A 252 14.81 -21.09 -11.29
C GLU A 252 13.62 -20.41 -11.97
N ALA A 253 12.47 -21.07 -11.97
CA ALA A 253 11.24 -20.52 -12.53
C ALA A 253 10.81 -19.21 -11.83
N TYR A 254 10.96 -19.14 -10.51
CA TYR A 254 10.63 -17.92 -9.76
C TYR A 254 11.59 -16.76 -10.05
N SER A 255 12.89 -17.01 -10.21
CA SER A 255 13.85 -15.97 -10.61
C SER A 255 13.56 -15.44 -12.03
N GLU A 256 13.14 -16.31 -12.95
CA GLU A 256 12.67 -15.89 -14.28
C GLU A 256 11.39 -15.04 -14.21
N GLU A 257 10.43 -15.42 -13.35
CA GLU A 257 9.22 -14.64 -13.10
C GLU A 257 9.54 -13.24 -12.57
N ILE A 258 10.46 -13.12 -11.59
CA ILE A 258 10.91 -11.83 -11.05
C ILE A 258 11.46 -10.95 -12.18
N ARG A 259 12.35 -11.47 -13.03
CA ARG A 259 12.94 -10.70 -14.14
C ARG A 259 11.87 -10.19 -15.09
N LYS A 260 10.93 -11.05 -15.46
CA LYS A 260 9.81 -10.68 -16.34
C LYS A 260 8.95 -9.57 -15.74
N ILE A 261 8.57 -9.69 -14.46
CA ILE A 261 7.76 -8.70 -13.75
C ILE A 261 8.49 -7.35 -13.66
N VAL A 262 9.79 -7.36 -13.36
CA VAL A 262 10.60 -6.14 -13.31
C VAL A 262 10.73 -5.49 -14.69
N GLU A 263 10.93 -6.27 -15.75
CA GLU A 263 10.96 -5.73 -17.11
C GLU A 263 9.62 -5.12 -17.55
N GLU A 264 8.51 -5.78 -17.23
CA GLU A 264 7.16 -5.28 -17.52
C GLU A 264 6.86 -3.99 -16.74
N SER A 265 7.24 -3.94 -15.46
CA SER A 265 7.02 -2.77 -14.60
C SER A 265 7.77 -1.52 -15.11
N HIS A 266 8.95 -1.71 -15.72
CA HIS A 266 9.74 -0.61 -16.31
C HIS A 266 9.18 -0.12 -17.65
N LYS A 267 8.36 -0.92 -18.33
CA LYS A 267 7.62 -0.53 -19.54
C LYS A 267 6.34 0.24 -19.22
N MET A 268 5.92 0.27 -17.95
CA MET A 268 4.72 0.99 -17.52
C MET A 268 4.89 2.49 -17.78
N SER A 269 4.14 2.97 -18.78
CA SER A 269 3.99 4.40 -19.07
C SER A 269 3.21 5.04 -17.92
N VAL A 270 3.71 6.18 -17.43
CA VAL A 270 3.07 6.97 -16.37
C VAL A 270 1.88 7.72 -16.92
#